data_AF-A0A2E0ZNC1-F1
#
_entry.id   AF-A0A2E0ZNC1-F1
#
_cell.length_a   1.000
_cell.length_b   1.000
_cell.length_c   1.000
_cell.angle_alpha   90.00
_cell.angle_beta   90.00
_cell.angle_gamma   90.00
#
_symmetry.space_group_name_H-M   'P 1'
#
loop_
_entity.id
_entity.type
_entity.pdbx_description
1 polymer ?
#
loop_
_entity_poly.entity_id
_entity_poly.type
_entity_poly.pdbx_seq_one_letter_code
_entity_poly.pdbx_strand_id
1 'polypeptide(L)'
;MTDLMRALRYPWQDEGWLGYMLPLALLQLFPIVGQIILVGYGQAVARATYSQQGSLPRLQLRQAFVDGLRLVAVGLVYFLPVILMVLLVLSSSDPAKTETAVGAVGLILPLIMVVYMPLSSAIGKRHPALKPILSVLSTIVGIVFALFIILRLRELFITTLRGGLQLSALQPNATNMPLLLVAALLLAFVTVALLVSGVQFAVTGGGLLNPNATLQLMVAKRSLTGRFVGIVWLLIAGTLTVAMIGSLFLLLPGLLLLVSGSVSIWFLAAQYAMKIGVGPLLAR
;
A
#
# COMPACT_ATOMS: atom_id res chain seq x y z
N MET A 1 0.87 -17.36 -22.96
CA MET A 1 -0.27 -17.17 -22.03
C MET A 1 0.03 -15.94 -21.17
N THR A 2 -0.85 -14.94 -21.13
CA THR A 2 -0.58 -13.66 -20.43
C THR A 2 -0.47 -13.86 -18.92
N ASP A 3 0.39 -13.10 -18.24
CA ASP A 3 0.59 -13.18 -16.78
C ASP A 3 -0.72 -13.08 -15.99
N LEU A 4 -1.67 -12.28 -16.50
CA LEU A 4 -3.03 -12.13 -15.97
C LEU A 4 -3.82 -13.45 -15.96
N MET A 5 -3.81 -14.20 -17.07
CA MET A 5 -4.55 -15.47 -17.17
C MET A 5 -3.99 -16.52 -16.21
N ARG A 6 -2.67 -16.52 -16.02
CA ARG A 6 -2.03 -17.41 -15.04
C ARG A 6 -2.44 -17.02 -13.62
N ALA A 7 -2.47 -15.72 -13.29
CA ALA A 7 -2.89 -15.23 -11.99
C ALA A 7 -4.37 -15.53 -11.68
N LEU A 8 -5.27 -15.34 -12.64
CA LEU A 8 -6.69 -15.63 -12.49
C LEU A 8 -6.98 -17.12 -12.33
N ARG A 9 -6.21 -17.99 -12.99
CA ARG A 9 -6.35 -19.46 -12.84
C ARG A 9 -5.75 -19.99 -11.55
N TYR A 10 -4.75 -19.33 -10.98
CA TYR A 10 -3.98 -19.85 -9.84
C TYR A 10 -4.85 -20.29 -8.65
N PRO A 11 -5.87 -19.54 -8.19
CA PRO A 11 -6.75 -19.97 -7.09
C PRO A 11 -7.55 -21.25 -7.37
N TRP A 12 -7.66 -21.67 -8.64
CA TRP A 12 -8.53 -22.77 -9.09
C TRP A 12 -7.75 -23.97 -9.63
N GLN A 13 -6.41 -23.92 -9.60
CA GLN A 13 -5.55 -24.97 -10.16
C GLN A 13 -5.47 -26.23 -9.28
N ASP A 14 -5.72 -26.10 -7.98
CA ASP A 14 -5.61 -27.18 -7.01
C ASP A 14 -6.95 -27.93 -6.87
N GLU A 15 -6.97 -29.26 -6.91
CA GLU A 15 -8.20 -30.06 -6.74
C GLU A 15 -8.90 -29.77 -5.40
N GLY A 16 -8.12 -29.41 -4.38
CA GLY A 16 -8.62 -29.04 -3.05
C GLY A 16 -8.95 -27.56 -2.86
N TRP A 17 -9.00 -26.75 -3.94
CA TRP A 17 -9.11 -25.27 -3.83
C TRP A 17 -10.26 -24.81 -2.94
N LEU A 18 -11.41 -25.50 -3.02
CA LEU A 18 -12.62 -25.13 -2.28
C LEU A 18 -12.42 -25.25 -0.76
N GLY A 19 -11.61 -26.23 -0.32
CA GLY A 19 -11.24 -26.39 1.09
C GLY A 19 -10.38 -25.26 1.63
N TYR A 20 -9.67 -24.51 0.79
CA TYR A 20 -8.87 -23.35 1.19
C TYR A 20 -9.64 -22.04 1.04
N MET A 21 -10.38 -21.88 -0.06
CA MET A 21 -11.07 -20.64 -0.40
C MET A 21 -12.36 -20.43 0.39
N LEU A 22 -13.12 -21.51 0.65
CA LEU A 22 -14.40 -21.40 1.35
C LEU A 22 -14.24 -20.89 2.80
N PRO A 23 -13.32 -21.41 3.62
CA PRO A 23 -13.08 -20.85 4.96
C PRO A 23 -12.62 -19.40 4.92
N LEU A 24 -11.75 -19.04 3.97
CA LEU A 24 -11.31 -17.66 3.79
C LEU A 24 -12.46 -16.72 3.41
N ALA A 25 -13.38 -17.18 2.56
CA ALA A 25 -14.57 -16.44 2.16
C ALA A 25 -15.53 -16.28 3.34
N LEU A 26 -15.78 -17.33 4.12
CA LEU A 26 -16.61 -17.25 5.33
C LEU A 26 -16.00 -16.29 6.37
N LEU A 27 -14.68 -16.26 6.51
CA LEU A 27 -14.01 -15.32 7.40
C LEU A 27 -14.19 -13.85 6.97
N GLN A 28 -14.47 -13.58 5.68
CA GLN A 28 -14.77 -12.21 5.22
C GLN A 28 -16.10 -11.66 5.77
N LEU A 29 -16.94 -12.49 6.37
CA LEU A 29 -18.11 -12.04 7.15
C LEU A 29 -17.68 -11.17 8.35
N PHE A 30 -16.44 -11.32 8.83
CA PHE A 30 -15.85 -10.50 9.88
C PHE A 30 -14.91 -9.47 9.23
N PRO A 31 -15.36 -8.22 9.01
CA PRO A 31 -14.69 -7.28 8.10
C PRO A 31 -13.25 -6.94 8.51
N ILE A 32 -12.94 -6.94 9.81
CA ILE A 32 -11.58 -6.63 10.28
C ILE A 32 -10.74 -7.92 10.32
N VAL A 33 -11.24 -8.95 10.99
CA VAL A 33 -10.48 -10.19 11.23
C VAL A 33 -10.25 -10.96 9.92
N GLY A 34 -11.27 -11.07 9.06
CA GLY A 34 -11.18 -11.74 7.77
C GLY A 34 -10.16 -11.10 6.84
N GLN A 35 -10.05 -9.76 6.86
CA GLN A 35 -9.08 -9.04 6.05
C GLN A 35 -7.65 -9.25 6.54
N ILE A 36 -7.43 -9.23 7.87
CA ILE A 36 -6.12 -9.55 8.45
C ILE A 36 -5.68 -10.96 8.03
N ILE A 37 -6.55 -11.96 8.17
CA ILE A 37 -6.24 -13.35 7.79
C ILE A 37 -5.97 -13.46 6.29
N LEU A 38 -6.76 -12.79 5.44
CA LEU A 38 -6.58 -12.82 3.99
C LEU A 38 -5.24 -12.22 3.57
N VAL A 39 -4.82 -11.11 4.18
CA VAL A 39 -3.51 -10.49 3.96
C VAL A 39 -2.38 -11.45 4.33
N GLY A 40 -2.45 -12.08 5.51
CA GLY A 40 -1.41 -13.04 5.92
C GLY A 40 -1.41 -14.33 5.11
N TYR A 41 -2.58 -14.79 4.64
CA TYR A 41 -2.65 -15.90 3.68
C TYR A 41 -2.03 -15.50 2.33
N GLY A 42 -2.22 -14.26 1.89
CA GLY A 42 -1.52 -13.68 0.75
C GLY A 42 0.01 -13.77 0.87
N GLN A 43 0.54 -13.56 2.08
CA GLN A 43 1.96 -13.77 2.37
C GLN A 43 2.40 -15.23 2.14
N ALA A 44 1.59 -16.19 2.59
CA ALA A 44 1.83 -17.61 2.35
C ALA A 44 1.81 -17.95 0.85
N VAL A 45 0.86 -17.38 0.09
CA VAL A 45 0.77 -17.52 -1.37
C VAL A 45 2.02 -16.96 -2.05
N ALA A 46 2.49 -15.79 -1.61
CA ALA A 46 3.71 -15.18 -2.14
C ALA A 46 4.93 -16.08 -1.90
N ARG A 47 5.09 -16.64 -0.69
CA ARG A 47 6.18 -17.58 -0.35
C ARG A 47 6.12 -18.87 -1.18
N ALA A 48 4.92 -19.46 -1.34
CA ALA A 48 4.72 -20.65 -2.15
C ALA A 48 5.08 -20.39 -3.62
N THR A 49 4.62 -19.25 -4.16
CA THR A 49 4.94 -18.81 -5.52
C THR A 49 6.44 -18.61 -5.71
N TYR A 50 7.11 -18.00 -4.73
CA TYR A 50 8.56 -17.76 -4.75
C TYR A 50 9.35 -19.08 -4.73
N SER A 51 8.85 -20.06 -3.97
CA SER A 51 9.40 -21.41 -3.88
C SER A 51 9.03 -22.29 -5.09
N GLN A 52 8.38 -21.72 -6.11
CA GLN A 52 7.89 -22.41 -7.31
C GLN A 52 6.93 -23.57 -7.00
N GLN A 53 6.23 -23.51 -5.86
CA GLN A 53 5.14 -24.44 -5.55
C GLN A 53 3.93 -24.06 -6.40
N GLY A 54 3.47 -24.99 -7.25
CA GLY A 54 2.33 -24.77 -8.15
C GLY A 54 0.97 -24.83 -7.47
N SER A 55 0.90 -25.33 -6.23
CA SER A 55 -0.34 -25.49 -5.46
C SER A 55 -0.58 -24.35 -4.47
N LEU A 56 -1.80 -24.28 -3.95
CA LEU A 56 -2.15 -23.34 -2.89
C LEU A 56 -1.53 -23.79 -1.56
N PRO A 57 -0.98 -22.87 -0.74
CA PRO A 57 -0.47 -23.23 0.58
C PRO A 57 -1.63 -23.67 1.48
N ARG A 58 -1.39 -24.67 2.33
CA ARG A 58 -2.41 -25.08 3.32
C ARG A 58 -2.75 -23.92 4.25
N LEU A 59 -4.05 -23.70 4.48
CA LEU A 59 -4.54 -22.64 5.36
C LEU A 59 -4.20 -22.96 6.82
N GLN A 60 -3.25 -22.21 7.38
CA GLN A 60 -2.91 -22.24 8.81
C GLN A 60 -3.43 -20.96 9.47
N LEU A 61 -4.67 -20.99 9.98
CA LEU A 61 -5.38 -19.79 10.48
C LEU A 61 -4.57 -18.95 11.46
N ARG A 62 -3.95 -19.59 12.46
CA ARG A 62 -3.12 -18.92 13.47
C ARG A 62 -1.93 -18.18 12.82
N GLN A 63 -1.23 -18.86 11.91
CA GLN A 63 -0.08 -18.27 11.23
C GLN A 63 -0.51 -17.13 10.30
N ALA A 64 -1.57 -17.33 9.52
CA ALA A 64 -2.14 -16.31 8.64
C ALA A 64 -2.60 -15.08 9.42
N PHE A 65 -3.19 -15.24 10.60
CA PHE A 65 -3.55 -14.11 11.45
C PHE A 65 -2.34 -13.32 11.94
N VAL A 66 -1.30 -14.01 12.46
CA VAL A 66 -0.08 -13.35 12.97
C VAL A 66 0.69 -12.65 11.85
N ASP A 67 0.86 -13.32 10.71
CA ASP A 67 1.50 -12.76 9.51
C ASP A 67 0.70 -11.56 8.98
N GLY A 68 -0.62 -11.68 8.93
CA GLY A 68 -1.53 -10.62 8.56
C GLY A 68 -1.42 -9.39 9.47
N LEU A 69 -1.40 -9.60 10.79
CA LEU A 69 -1.26 -8.52 11.76
C LEU A 69 0.07 -7.79 11.62
N ARG A 70 1.16 -8.53 11.38
CA ARG A 70 2.48 -7.95 11.08
C ARG A 70 2.45 -7.09 9.82
N LEU A 71 1.87 -7.59 8.73
CA LEU A 71 1.75 -6.83 7.49
C LEU A 71 0.83 -5.62 7.61
N VAL A 72 -0.29 -5.73 8.35
CA VAL A 72 -1.18 -4.60 8.63
C VAL A 72 -0.48 -3.54 9.48
N ALA A 73 0.27 -3.93 10.51
CA ALA A 73 1.05 -2.99 11.32
C ALA A 73 2.10 -2.25 10.49
N VAL A 74 2.83 -2.98 9.63
CA VAL A 74 3.74 -2.36 8.66
C VAL A 74 2.97 -1.42 7.73
N GLY A 75 1.91 -1.91 7.10
CA GLY A 75 1.06 -1.11 6.22
C GLY A 75 0.57 0.18 6.90
N LEU A 76 0.14 0.12 8.15
CA LEU A 76 -0.34 1.27 8.92
C LEU A 76 0.77 2.30 9.15
N VAL A 77 1.99 1.88 9.47
CA VAL A 77 3.15 2.79 9.59
C VAL A 77 3.41 3.53 8.28
N TYR A 78 3.25 2.85 7.13
CA TYR A 78 3.45 3.46 5.81
C TYR A 78 2.25 4.25 5.29
N PHE A 79 1.04 3.88 5.69
CA PHE A 79 -0.18 4.63 5.38
C PHE A 79 -0.37 5.82 6.32
N LEU A 80 0.33 5.88 7.46
CA LEU A 80 0.21 6.96 8.43
C LEU A 80 0.34 8.36 7.78
N PRO A 81 1.31 8.63 6.87
CA PRO A 81 1.39 9.91 6.18
C PRO A 81 0.17 10.20 5.30
N VAL A 82 -0.43 9.16 4.69
CA VAL A 82 -1.62 9.28 3.83
C VAL A 82 -2.89 9.45 4.66
N ILE A 83 -3.02 8.76 5.78
CA ILE A 83 -4.15 8.91 6.71
C ILE A 83 -4.13 10.31 7.31
N LEU A 84 -2.96 10.80 7.71
CA LEU A 84 -2.81 12.16 8.23
C LEU A 84 -3.04 13.21 7.13
N MET A 85 -2.60 13.00 5.89
CA MET A 85 -3.03 13.74 4.68
C MET A 85 -4.56 13.91 4.65
N VAL A 86 -5.29 12.79 4.71
CA VAL A 86 -6.74 12.75 4.55
C VAL A 86 -7.44 13.39 5.75
N LEU A 87 -7.03 13.08 6.98
CA LEU A 87 -7.59 13.69 8.19
C LEU A 87 -7.36 15.20 8.20
N LEU A 88 -6.18 15.65 7.76
CA LEU A 88 -5.91 17.06 7.60
C LEU A 88 -6.85 17.67 6.56
N VAL A 89 -7.00 17.05 5.38
CA VAL A 89 -7.95 17.45 4.31
C VAL A 89 -9.39 17.59 4.83
N LEU A 90 -9.83 16.66 5.67
CA LEU A 90 -11.19 16.61 6.22
C LEU A 90 -11.41 17.58 7.39
N SER A 91 -10.36 17.93 8.14
CA SER A 91 -10.45 18.76 9.36
C SER A 91 -10.63 20.27 9.14
N SER A 92 -10.60 20.79 7.90
CA SER A 92 -10.85 22.23 7.66
C SER A 92 -12.35 22.55 7.54
N SER A 93 -13.07 22.48 8.66
CA SER A 93 -14.42 23.04 8.73
C SER A 93 -14.42 24.56 8.87
N ASP A 94 -13.31 25.20 9.25
CA ASP A 94 -13.21 26.66 9.37
C ASP A 94 -11.87 27.21 8.83
N PRO A 95 -11.85 27.83 7.63
CA PRO A 95 -10.60 28.17 6.95
C PRO A 95 -9.81 29.34 7.52
N ALA A 96 -10.45 30.23 8.27
CA ALA A 96 -9.81 31.44 8.80
C ALA A 96 -8.79 31.13 9.91
N LYS A 97 -8.92 29.99 10.59
CA LYS A 97 -8.02 29.58 11.70
C LYS A 97 -6.85 28.70 11.25
N THR A 98 -6.94 28.10 10.06
CA THR A 98 -5.92 27.19 9.53
C THR A 98 -4.70 27.89 8.94
N GLU A 99 -4.84 29.08 8.35
CA GLU A 99 -3.75 29.74 7.60
C GLU A 99 -2.59 30.20 8.50
N THR A 100 -2.88 30.71 9.71
CA THR A 100 -1.86 31.21 10.65
C THR A 100 -1.06 30.09 11.32
N ALA A 101 -1.71 28.99 11.70
CA ALA A 101 -1.04 27.84 12.30
C ALA A 101 -0.20 27.06 11.28
N VAL A 102 -0.72 26.84 10.06
CA VAL A 102 0.02 26.18 8.97
C VAL A 102 1.17 27.08 8.47
N GLY A 103 1.00 28.40 8.56
CA GLY A 103 2.03 29.42 8.33
C GLY A 103 3.28 29.29 9.21
N ALA A 104 3.09 29.14 10.53
CA ALA A 104 4.19 29.05 11.49
C ALA A 104 4.87 27.68 11.48
N VAL A 105 4.09 26.59 11.44
CA VAL A 105 4.59 25.21 11.28
C VAL A 105 5.36 25.10 9.94
N GLY A 106 4.87 25.80 8.93
CA GLY A 106 5.51 26.33 7.73
C GLY A 106 7.04 26.36 7.68
N LEU A 107 7.56 27.20 8.57
CA LEU A 107 8.93 27.66 8.56
C LEU A 107 9.78 26.88 9.56
N ILE A 108 9.17 26.44 10.67
CA ILE A 108 9.86 25.77 11.76
C ILE A 108 10.29 24.35 11.34
N LEU A 109 9.45 23.62 10.61
CA LEU A 109 9.72 22.24 10.23
C LEU A 109 10.89 22.03 9.26
N PRO A 110 11.01 22.79 8.14
CA PRO A 110 12.19 22.71 7.29
C PRO A 110 13.46 23.13 8.05
N LEU A 111 13.37 24.10 8.97
CA LEU A 111 14.51 24.50 9.81
C LEU A 111 14.96 23.35 10.74
N ILE A 112 14.01 22.66 11.39
CA ILE A 112 14.28 21.47 12.20
C ILE A 112 14.93 20.38 11.33
N MET A 113 14.47 20.15 10.09
CA MET A 113 15.05 19.17 9.17
C MET A 113 16.50 19.51 8.79
N VAL A 114 16.76 20.76 8.42
CA VAL A 114 18.09 21.26 8.04
C VAL A 114 19.08 21.12 9.19
N VAL A 115 18.64 21.28 10.43
CA VAL A 115 19.49 21.15 11.63
C VAL A 115 19.60 19.70 12.11
N TYR A 116 18.50 18.94 12.10
CA TYR A 116 18.42 17.58 12.64
C TYR A 116 19.15 16.54 11.77
N MET A 117 19.09 16.64 10.44
CA MET A 117 19.78 15.71 9.54
C MET A 117 21.31 15.68 9.75
N PRO A 118 22.03 16.82 9.72
CA PRO A 118 23.47 16.82 9.96
C PRO A 118 23.81 16.43 11.41
N LEU A 119 22.98 16.83 12.38
CA LEU A 119 23.20 16.54 13.79
C LEU A 119 23.04 15.05 14.11
N SER A 120 21.98 14.39 13.63
CA SER A 120 21.75 12.96 13.82
C SER A 120 22.84 12.10 13.16
N SER A 121 23.34 12.52 11.99
CA SER A 121 24.49 11.88 11.33
C SER A 121 25.78 12.02 12.14
N ALA A 122 26.05 13.22 12.69
CA ALA A 122 27.22 13.46 13.53
C ALA A 122 27.19 12.67 14.86
N ILE A 123 26.02 12.61 15.52
CA ILE A 123 25.83 11.84 16.76
C ILE A 123 25.93 10.34 16.49
N GLY A 124 25.33 9.84 15.40
CA GLY A 124 25.38 8.42 15.04
C GLY A 124 26.79 7.90 14.72
N LYS A 125 27.71 8.78 14.29
CA LYS A 125 29.13 8.46 14.13
C LYS A 125 29.87 8.36 15.46
N ARG A 126 29.53 9.20 16.45
CA ARG A 126 30.20 9.23 17.77
C ARG A 126 29.63 8.21 18.75
N HIS A 127 28.36 7.84 18.63
CA HIS A 127 27.66 6.97 19.57
C HIS A 127 26.84 5.89 18.84
N PRO A 128 27.46 4.76 18.44
CA PRO A 128 26.79 3.72 17.63
C PRO A 128 25.60 3.07 18.34
N ALA A 129 25.58 3.01 19.67
CA ALA A 129 24.45 2.49 20.45
C ALA A 129 23.13 3.29 20.27
N LEU A 130 23.21 4.56 19.86
CA LEU A 130 22.04 5.42 19.65
C LEU A 130 21.49 5.34 18.21
N LYS A 131 22.13 4.62 17.29
CA LYS A 131 21.70 4.51 15.89
C LYS A 131 20.25 4.04 15.70
N PRO A 132 19.75 3.02 16.45
CA PRO A 132 18.36 2.58 16.30
C PRO A 132 17.37 3.68 16.69
N ILE A 133 17.66 4.42 17.77
CA ILE A 133 16.82 5.50 18.28
C ILE A 133 16.82 6.70 17.31
N LEU A 134 18.00 7.09 16.81
CA LEU A 134 18.15 8.16 15.82
C LEU A 134 17.47 7.82 14.49
N SER A 135 17.49 6.55 14.08
CA SER A 135 16.75 6.05 12.93
C SER A 135 15.26 6.28 13.11
N VAL A 136 14.68 5.86 14.24
CA VAL A 136 13.25 6.05 14.53
C VAL A 136 12.90 7.54 14.55
N LEU A 137 13.69 8.38 15.21
CA LEU A 137 13.47 9.83 15.22
C LEU A 137 13.59 10.45 13.83
N SER A 138 14.53 10.01 12.98
CA SER A 138 14.64 10.50 11.61
C SER A 138 13.43 10.11 10.75
N THR A 139 12.88 8.92 10.96
CA THR A 139 11.64 8.48 10.33
C THR A 139 10.47 9.35 10.79
N ILE A 140 10.36 9.64 12.09
CA ILE A 140 9.31 10.52 12.63
C ILE A 140 9.44 11.92 12.02
N VAL A 141 10.62 12.53 12.03
CA VAL A 141 10.86 13.87 11.45
C VAL A 141 10.56 13.87 9.94
N GLY A 142 10.93 12.82 9.22
CA GLY A 142 10.60 12.63 7.80
C GLY A 142 9.09 12.55 7.55
N ILE A 143 8.36 11.83 8.41
CA ILE A 143 6.89 11.75 8.36
C ILE A 143 6.27 13.13 8.60
N VAL A 144 6.71 13.86 9.64
CA VAL A 144 6.19 15.20 9.95
C VAL A 144 6.49 16.18 8.81
N PHE A 145 7.67 16.10 8.18
CA PHE A 145 8.02 16.95 7.04
C PHE A 145 7.23 16.63 5.79
N ALA A 146 7.04 15.33 5.49
CA ALA A 146 6.14 14.91 4.41
C ALA A 146 4.74 15.48 4.65
N LEU A 147 4.19 15.33 5.86
CA LEU A 147 2.88 15.89 6.23
C LEU A 147 2.79 17.40 6.08
N PHE A 148 3.88 18.10 6.35
CA PHE A 148 3.94 19.54 6.17
C PHE A 148 3.87 19.96 4.68
N ILE A 149 4.66 19.35 3.80
CA ILE A 149 4.59 19.60 2.34
C ILE A 149 3.18 19.33 1.83
N ILE A 150 2.63 18.23 2.28
CA ILE A 150 1.29 17.75 2.01
C ILE A 150 0.22 18.77 2.43
N LEU A 151 0.34 19.36 3.63
CA LEU A 151 -0.55 20.40 4.13
C LEU A 151 -0.54 21.63 3.23
N ARG A 152 0.65 22.04 2.78
CA ARG A 152 0.81 23.17 1.87
C ARG A 152 0.23 22.89 0.49
N LEU A 153 0.43 21.69 -0.05
CA LEU A 153 -0.18 21.29 -1.32
C LEU A 153 -1.71 21.27 -1.23
N ARG A 154 -2.26 20.79 -0.11
CA ARG A 154 -3.70 20.83 0.16
C ARG A 154 -4.23 22.25 0.33
N GLU A 155 -3.54 23.11 1.06
CA GLU A 155 -3.93 24.51 1.22
C GLU A 155 -4.01 25.18 -0.16
N LEU A 156 -2.95 25.06 -0.96
CA LEU A 156 -2.86 25.55 -2.34
C LEU A 156 -3.98 24.98 -3.22
N PHE A 157 -4.34 23.71 -3.03
CA PHE A 157 -5.46 23.06 -3.72
C PHE A 157 -6.83 23.60 -3.27
N ILE A 158 -7.05 23.82 -1.98
CA ILE A 158 -8.32 24.35 -1.45
C ILE A 158 -8.50 25.82 -1.82
N THR A 159 -7.45 26.65 -1.80
CA THR A 159 -7.55 28.04 -2.29
C THR A 159 -7.90 28.07 -3.77
N THR A 160 -7.31 27.17 -4.57
CA THR A 160 -7.63 27.02 -6.00
C THR A 160 -9.07 26.52 -6.21
N LEU A 161 -9.53 25.55 -5.41
CA LEU A 161 -10.90 25.03 -5.45
C LEU A 161 -11.95 26.05 -5.02
N ARG A 162 -11.69 26.84 -3.97
CA ARG A 162 -12.64 27.88 -3.50
C ARG A 162 -12.71 29.07 -4.42
N GLY A 163 -11.62 29.41 -5.12
CA GLY A 163 -11.68 30.32 -6.26
C GLY A 163 -12.58 29.81 -7.38
N GLY A 164 -12.80 28.48 -7.47
CA GLY A 164 -13.65 27.83 -8.48
C GLY A 164 -15.04 27.35 -8.02
N LEU A 165 -15.37 27.39 -6.71
CA LEU A 165 -16.61 26.83 -6.12
C LEU A 165 -17.62 27.92 -5.69
N GLN A 166 -17.85 28.93 -6.53
CA GLN A 166 -19.18 29.56 -6.58
C GLN A 166 -20.10 28.61 -7.37
N LEU A 167 -20.99 27.94 -6.63
CA LEU A 167 -21.66 26.68 -6.96
C LEU A 167 -22.87 26.80 -7.92
N SER A 168 -22.64 26.73 -9.23
CA SER A 168 -23.73 26.42 -10.19
C SER A 168 -23.37 25.42 -11.29
N ALA A 169 -22.20 24.77 -11.24
CA ALA A 169 -21.81 23.77 -12.24
C ALA A 169 -21.17 22.53 -11.61
N LEU A 170 -21.98 21.48 -11.41
CA LEU A 170 -21.52 20.07 -11.41
C LEU A 170 -21.14 19.64 -12.84
N GLN A 171 -20.41 20.50 -13.56
CA GLN A 171 -19.59 20.04 -14.67
C GLN A 171 -18.21 19.74 -14.09
N PRO A 172 -17.60 18.58 -14.40
CA PRO A 172 -16.22 18.32 -14.03
C PRO A 172 -15.36 19.41 -14.66
N ASN A 173 -15.00 20.41 -13.86
CA ASN A 173 -14.20 21.54 -14.32
C ASN A 173 -12.86 20.96 -14.77
N ALA A 174 -12.45 21.25 -16.01
CA ALA A 174 -11.26 20.65 -16.63
C ALA A 174 -9.97 20.85 -15.82
N THR A 175 -9.98 21.82 -14.89
CA THR A 175 -8.92 22.13 -13.93
C THR A 175 -8.86 21.22 -12.70
N ASN A 176 -9.97 20.60 -12.27
CA ASN A 176 -10.02 19.75 -11.07
C ASN A 176 -9.77 18.26 -11.38
N MET A 177 -10.11 17.83 -12.60
CA MET A 177 -9.85 16.47 -13.09
C MET A 177 -8.35 16.08 -13.05
N PRO A 178 -7.39 16.94 -13.45
CA PRO A 178 -5.97 16.64 -13.33
C PRO A 178 -5.52 16.34 -11.91
N LEU A 179 -6.05 17.06 -10.91
CA LEU A 179 -5.57 16.88 -9.54
C LEU A 179 -6.16 15.63 -8.87
N LEU A 180 -7.43 15.31 -9.14
CA LEU A 180 -8.01 14.02 -8.76
C LEU A 180 -7.27 12.85 -9.41
N LEU A 181 -6.89 13.00 -10.68
CA LEU A 181 -6.08 12.01 -11.39
C LEU A 181 -4.70 11.85 -10.73
N VAL A 182 -4.02 12.96 -10.40
CA VAL A 182 -2.73 12.92 -9.69
C VAL A 182 -2.85 12.24 -8.33
N ALA A 183 -3.89 12.55 -7.55
CA ALA A 183 -4.12 11.93 -6.25
C ALA A 183 -4.38 10.42 -6.38
N ALA A 184 -5.21 10.00 -7.34
CA ALA A 184 -5.49 8.59 -7.62
C ALA A 184 -4.22 7.85 -8.08
N LEU A 185 -3.40 8.48 -8.93
CA LEU A 185 -2.12 7.93 -9.38
C LEU A 185 -1.09 7.81 -8.24
N LEU A 186 -1.06 8.76 -7.31
CA LEU A 186 -0.22 8.68 -6.11
C LEU A 186 -0.67 7.55 -5.19
N LEU A 187 -1.98 7.43 -4.95
CA LEU A 187 -2.53 6.34 -4.14
C LEU A 187 -2.27 4.97 -4.79
N ALA A 188 -2.42 4.88 -6.11
CA ALA A 188 -2.05 3.71 -6.90
C ALA A 188 -0.59 3.33 -6.72
N PHE A 189 0.31 4.32 -6.84
CA PHE A 189 1.74 4.12 -6.70
C PHE A 189 2.11 3.64 -5.30
N VAL A 190 1.56 4.27 -4.25
CA VAL A 190 1.76 3.86 -2.85
C VAL A 190 1.25 2.44 -2.63
N THR A 191 0.05 2.11 -3.12
CA THR A 191 -0.53 0.77 -2.98
C THR A 191 0.37 -0.29 -3.61
N VAL A 192 0.89 -0.03 -4.82
CA VAL A 192 1.79 -0.96 -5.51
C VAL A 192 3.13 -1.06 -4.79
N ALA A 193 3.70 0.06 -4.34
CA ALA A 193 4.94 0.06 -3.57
C ALA A 193 4.79 -0.76 -2.28
N LEU A 194 3.65 -0.67 -1.59
CA LEU A 194 3.36 -1.44 -0.39
C LEU A 194 3.12 -2.91 -0.69
N LEU A 195 2.47 -3.23 -1.80
CA LEU A 195 2.28 -4.60 -2.24
C LEU A 195 3.62 -5.29 -2.53
N VAL A 196 4.50 -4.63 -3.30
CA VAL A 196 5.85 -5.14 -3.61
C VAL A 196 6.71 -5.24 -2.35
N SER A 197 6.63 -4.24 -1.48
CA SER A 197 7.32 -4.22 -0.19
C SER A 197 6.84 -5.36 0.73
N GLY A 198 5.53 -5.60 0.77
CA GLY A 198 4.91 -6.71 1.51
C GLY A 198 5.36 -8.07 0.99
N VAL A 199 5.49 -8.23 -0.34
CA VAL A 199 6.07 -9.43 -0.94
C VAL A 199 7.55 -9.59 -0.58
N GLN A 200 8.33 -8.51 -0.60
CA GLN A 200 9.74 -8.57 -0.19
C GLN A 200 9.86 -9.04 1.26
N PHE A 201 9.10 -8.43 2.17
CA PHE A 201 9.03 -8.84 3.57
C PHE A 201 8.57 -10.30 3.72
N ALA A 202 7.59 -10.72 2.91
CA ALA A 202 7.10 -12.10 2.89
C ALA A 202 8.19 -13.12 2.60
N VAL A 203 9.06 -12.80 1.65
CA VAL A 203 10.08 -13.68 1.10
C VAL A 203 11.35 -13.68 1.95
N THR A 204 11.79 -12.51 2.43
CA THR A 204 13.07 -12.38 3.14
C THR A 204 12.98 -12.63 4.63
N GLY A 205 11.78 -12.63 5.23
CA GLY A 205 11.57 -12.93 6.66
C GLY A 205 12.19 -11.94 7.65
N GLY A 206 12.89 -10.90 7.16
CA GLY A 206 13.58 -9.91 7.95
C GLY A 206 14.04 -8.72 7.10
N GLY A 207 14.05 -7.54 7.72
CA GLY A 207 14.33 -6.25 7.11
C GLY A 207 13.09 -5.37 7.09
N LEU A 208 13.10 -4.30 7.91
CA LEU A 208 12.24 -3.15 7.66
C LEU A 208 12.44 -2.75 6.19
N LEU A 209 11.32 -2.57 5.49
CA LEU A 209 11.29 -2.29 4.07
C LEU A 209 12.37 -1.27 3.74
N ASN A 210 13.21 -1.57 2.75
CA ASN A 210 14.10 -0.57 2.18
C ASN A 210 13.36 0.02 0.97
N PRO A 211 12.40 0.94 1.18
CA PRO A 211 11.58 1.47 0.09
C PRO A 211 12.46 2.09 -0.98
N ASN A 212 13.63 2.62 -0.61
CA ASN A 212 14.57 3.18 -1.58
C ASN A 212 15.11 2.11 -2.53
N ALA A 213 15.50 0.93 -2.03
CA ALA A 213 15.95 -0.17 -2.88
C ALA A 213 14.81 -0.69 -3.76
N THR A 214 13.61 -0.87 -3.21
CA THR A 214 12.43 -1.32 -3.96
C THR A 214 12.05 -0.29 -5.05
N LEU A 215 12.06 1.00 -4.73
CA LEU A 215 11.79 2.08 -5.67
C LEU A 215 12.86 2.15 -6.76
N GLN A 216 14.14 2.04 -6.42
CA GLN A 216 15.23 2.00 -7.40
C GLN A 216 15.06 0.83 -8.36
N LEU A 217 14.70 -0.37 -7.87
CA LEU A 217 14.42 -1.53 -8.71
C LEU A 217 13.19 -1.30 -9.61
N MET A 218 12.12 -0.75 -9.06
CA MET A 218 10.89 -0.43 -9.82
C MET A 218 11.15 0.61 -10.92
N VAL A 219 11.97 1.63 -10.65
CA VAL A 219 12.38 2.65 -11.61
C VAL A 219 13.30 2.05 -12.67
N ALA A 220 14.28 1.23 -12.27
CA ALA A 220 15.18 0.52 -13.18
C ALA A 220 14.39 -0.41 -14.13
N LYS A 221 13.25 -0.95 -13.68
CA LYS A 221 12.36 -1.82 -14.46
C LYS A 221 11.04 -1.15 -14.85
N ARG A 222 11.04 0.17 -15.09
CA ARG A 222 9.84 1.00 -15.35
C ARG A 222 8.79 0.38 -16.29
N SER A 223 9.21 -0.24 -17.39
CA SER A 223 8.29 -0.83 -18.38
C SER A 223 7.56 -2.05 -17.84
N LEU A 224 8.25 -2.90 -17.07
CA LEU A 224 7.66 -4.04 -16.38
C LEU A 224 6.77 -3.57 -15.23
N THR A 225 7.23 -2.58 -14.47
CA THR A 225 6.47 -1.95 -13.39
C THR A 225 5.15 -1.37 -13.88
N GLY A 226 5.16 -0.61 -14.99
CA GLY A 226 3.94 -0.05 -15.57
C GLY A 226 2.93 -1.12 -16.00
N ARG A 227 3.41 -2.21 -16.63
CA ARG A 227 2.56 -3.36 -17.00
C ARG A 227 1.97 -4.02 -15.75
N PHE A 228 2.78 -4.23 -14.73
CA PHE A 228 2.33 -4.82 -13.46
C PHE A 228 1.26 -3.97 -12.78
N VAL A 229 1.50 -2.66 -12.65
CA VAL A 229 0.52 -1.69 -12.10
C VAL A 229 -0.79 -1.77 -12.87
N GLY A 230 -0.74 -1.75 -14.21
CA GLY A 230 -1.93 -1.84 -15.05
C GLY A 230 -2.71 -3.15 -14.85
N ILE A 231 -2.03 -4.30 -14.76
CA ILE A 231 -2.66 -5.60 -14.52
C ILE A 231 -3.27 -5.68 -13.12
N VAL A 232 -2.58 -5.19 -12.09
CA VAL A 232 -3.10 -5.16 -10.71
C VAL A 232 -4.35 -4.31 -10.64
N TRP A 233 -4.36 -3.13 -11.27
CA TRP A 233 -5.55 -2.28 -11.32
C TRP A 233 -6.73 -2.95 -12.03
N LEU A 234 -6.47 -3.60 -13.16
CA LEU A 234 -7.49 -4.33 -13.89
C LEU A 234 -8.05 -5.50 -13.06
N LEU A 235 -7.20 -6.20 -12.31
CA LEU A 235 -7.60 -7.25 -11.38
C LEU A 235 -8.45 -6.70 -10.23
N ILE A 236 -8.03 -5.59 -9.60
CA ILE A 236 -8.79 -4.96 -8.52
C ILE A 236 -10.15 -4.51 -9.03
N ALA A 237 -10.19 -3.77 -10.14
CA ALA A 237 -11.43 -3.25 -10.72
C ALA A 237 -12.37 -4.39 -11.14
N GLY A 238 -11.85 -5.43 -11.80
CA GLY A 238 -12.61 -6.61 -12.18
C GLY A 238 -13.14 -7.36 -10.96
N THR A 239 -12.28 -7.64 -9.98
CA THR A 239 -12.68 -8.34 -8.74
C THR A 239 -13.76 -7.59 -7.99
N LEU A 240 -13.61 -6.27 -7.80
CA LEU A 240 -14.59 -5.45 -7.10
C LEU A 240 -15.91 -5.38 -7.84
N THR A 241 -15.88 -5.21 -9.17
CA THR A 241 -17.11 -5.17 -9.99
C THR A 241 -17.86 -6.50 -9.90
N VAL A 242 -17.17 -7.62 -10.10
CA VAL A 242 -17.82 -8.94 -10.04
C VAL A 242 -18.24 -9.28 -8.61
N ALA A 243 -17.46 -8.89 -7.59
CA ALA A 243 -17.85 -9.08 -6.19
C ALA A 243 -19.09 -8.25 -5.82
N MET A 244 -19.20 -7.00 -6.29
CA MET A 244 -20.39 -6.16 -6.11
C MET A 244 -21.61 -6.80 -6.76
N ILE A 245 -21.51 -7.19 -8.04
CA ILE A 245 -22.60 -7.89 -8.74
C ILE A 245 -22.96 -9.19 -8.01
N GLY A 246 -21.96 -10.01 -7.68
CA GLY A 246 -22.14 -11.26 -6.94
C GLY A 246 -22.85 -11.04 -5.63
N SER A 247 -22.45 -10.05 -4.84
CA SER A 247 -23.04 -9.74 -3.53
C SER A 247 -24.51 -9.28 -3.60
N LEU A 248 -24.93 -8.67 -4.72
CA LEU A 248 -26.32 -8.28 -4.94
C LEU A 248 -27.24 -9.49 -5.13
N PHE A 249 -26.71 -10.58 -5.71
CA PHE A 249 -27.49 -11.79 -5.98
C PHE A 249 -27.30 -12.86 -4.88
N LEU A 250 -26.06 -13.11 -4.47
CA LEU A 250 -25.67 -14.12 -3.50
C LEU A 250 -24.38 -13.71 -2.77
N LEU A 251 -24.47 -13.55 -1.45
CA LEU A 251 -23.36 -13.09 -0.62
C LEU A 251 -22.12 -14.01 -0.71
N LEU A 252 -22.30 -15.34 -0.68
CA LEU A 252 -21.18 -16.30 -0.66
C LEU A 252 -20.35 -16.32 -1.96
N PRO A 253 -20.93 -16.40 -3.18
CA PRO A 253 -20.20 -16.23 -4.43
C PRO A 253 -19.42 -14.90 -4.51
N GLY A 254 -20.02 -13.80 -4.05
CA GLY A 254 -19.33 -12.51 -4.00
C GLY A 254 -18.07 -12.53 -3.12
N LEU A 255 -18.15 -13.14 -1.94
CA LEU A 255 -17.00 -13.31 -1.04
C LEU A 255 -15.93 -14.24 -1.60
N LEU A 256 -16.32 -15.36 -2.24
CA LEU A 256 -15.39 -16.27 -2.91
C LEU A 256 -14.61 -15.58 -4.02
N LEU A 257 -15.27 -14.73 -4.82
CA LEU A 257 -14.63 -13.96 -5.87
C LEU A 257 -13.66 -12.92 -5.31
N LEU A 258 -14.02 -12.26 -4.21
CA LEU A 258 -13.13 -11.31 -3.52
C LEU A 258 -11.86 -12.00 -3.03
N VAL A 259 -12.00 -13.17 -2.38
CA VAL A 259 -10.86 -13.97 -1.91
C VAL A 259 -10.00 -14.45 -3.09
N SER A 260 -10.63 -14.99 -4.13
CA SER A 260 -9.93 -15.44 -5.34
C SER A 260 -9.13 -14.29 -5.97
N GLY A 261 -9.74 -13.12 -6.15
CA GLY A 261 -9.06 -11.96 -6.74
C GLY A 261 -7.88 -11.48 -5.89
N SER A 262 -8.04 -11.47 -4.56
CA SER A 262 -6.94 -11.16 -3.63
C SER A 262 -5.77 -12.15 -3.77
N VAL A 263 -6.06 -13.46 -3.80
CA VAL A 263 -5.04 -14.49 -4.00
C VAL A 263 -4.32 -14.34 -5.35
N SER A 264 -5.06 -14.04 -6.42
CA SER A 264 -4.49 -13.75 -7.75
C SER A 264 -3.54 -12.55 -7.73
N ILE A 265 -3.88 -11.49 -6.98
CA ILE A 265 -3.02 -10.30 -6.83
C ILE A 265 -1.71 -10.66 -6.12
N TRP A 266 -1.78 -11.42 -5.01
CA TRP A 266 -0.58 -11.86 -4.28
C TRP A 266 0.32 -12.76 -5.12
N PHE A 267 -0.25 -13.70 -5.87
CA PHE A 267 0.49 -14.53 -6.82
C PHE A 267 1.19 -13.68 -7.88
N LEU A 268 0.46 -12.73 -8.50
CA LEU A 268 1.02 -11.85 -9.52
C LEU A 268 2.14 -10.97 -8.95
N ALA A 269 1.96 -10.47 -7.73
CA ALA A 269 2.96 -9.66 -7.04
C ALA A 269 4.25 -10.44 -6.77
N ALA A 270 4.15 -11.70 -6.35
CA ALA A 270 5.29 -12.59 -6.18
C ALA A 270 6.01 -12.90 -7.51
N GLN A 271 5.26 -13.18 -8.57
CA GLN A 271 5.82 -13.36 -9.92
C GLN A 271 6.55 -12.11 -10.40
N TYR A 272 5.97 -10.93 -10.19
CA TYR A 272 6.59 -9.67 -10.54
C TYR A 272 7.87 -9.43 -9.72
N ALA A 273 7.83 -9.65 -8.40
CA ALA A 273 8.99 -9.52 -7.51
C ALA A 273 10.16 -10.39 -7.97
N MET A 274 9.90 -11.65 -8.37
CA MET A 274 10.93 -12.52 -8.98
C MET A 274 11.53 -11.91 -10.25
N LYS A 275 10.69 -11.38 -11.15
CA LYS A 275 11.13 -10.77 -12.42
C LYS A 275 11.95 -9.48 -12.24
N ILE A 276 11.70 -8.71 -11.19
CA ILE A 276 12.49 -7.52 -10.85
C ILE A 276 13.72 -7.82 -9.99
N GLY A 277 13.95 -9.09 -9.62
CA GLY A 277 15.13 -9.51 -8.88
C GLY A 277 15.03 -9.29 -7.37
N VAL A 278 13.82 -9.22 -6.80
CA VAL A 278 13.57 -9.12 -5.33
C VAL A 278 13.86 -10.45 -4.61
N GLY A 279 14.73 -11.28 -5.18
CA GLY A 279 15.12 -12.56 -4.60
C GLY A 279 16.07 -12.48 -3.43
N PRO A 280 16.51 -13.64 -2.93
CA PRO A 280 17.37 -13.73 -1.78
C PRO A 280 18.79 -13.23 -2.14
N LEU A 281 18.93 -11.92 -2.27
CA LEU A 281 20.18 -11.21 -2.04
C LEU A 281 20.59 -11.28 -0.56
N LEU A 282 19.81 -11.95 0.29
CA LEU A 282 19.98 -12.10 1.74
C LEU A 282 20.06 -13.56 2.21
N ALA A 283 20.17 -14.54 1.32
CA ALA A 283 20.61 -15.90 1.71
C ALA A 283 22.15 -16.04 1.68
N ARG A 284 22.88 -14.92 1.64
CA ARG A 284 24.32 -14.83 1.85
C ARG A 284 24.59 -14.04 3.11
#